data_AF-A0A2N2P472-F1
#
_entry.id   AF-A0A2N2P472-F1
#
_cell.length_a   1.000
_cell.length_b   1.000
_cell.length_c   1.000
_cell.angle_alpha   90.00
_cell.angle_beta   90.00
_cell.angle_gamma   90.00
#
_symmetry.space_group_name_H-M   'P 1'
#
loop_
_entity.id
_entity.type
_entity.pdbx_description
1 polymer ?
#
loop_
_entity_poly.entity_id
_entity_poly.type
_entity_poly.pdbx_seq_one_letter_code
_entity_poly.pdbx_strand_id
1 'polypeptide(L)'
;MREKDKRISKTEIKEFIADMQYDFPFAKPLPLQPKWIPALKVTLVLFCILDYWYWFGLAKTVAALLIFVVLSLLVHLHYRTKTKGFQQNWRDFAVLVRRNGQKEKKVGLFYYVGITLSLLVAMVVSQLLL
;
A
#
# COMPACT_ATOMS: atom_id res chain seq x y z
N MET A 1 -11.91 15.16 -41.00
CA MET A 1 -11.72 15.08 -39.52
C MET A 1 -12.06 13.71 -38.91
N ARG A 2 -13.07 12.98 -39.42
CA ARG A 2 -13.60 11.72 -38.82
C ARG A 2 -12.69 10.47 -38.85
N GLU A 3 -11.63 10.47 -39.65
CA GLU A 3 -10.84 9.26 -39.95
C GLU A 3 -9.55 9.13 -39.13
N LYS A 4 -9.01 10.26 -38.63
CA LYS A 4 -7.88 10.27 -37.68
C LYS A 4 -8.32 9.81 -36.29
N ASP A 5 -9.47 10.25 -35.80
CA ASP A 5 -10.03 9.80 -34.50
C ASP A 5 -10.27 8.29 -34.44
N LYS A 6 -10.80 7.70 -35.51
CA LYS A 6 -10.99 6.24 -35.59
C LYS A 6 -9.68 5.45 -35.61
N ARG A 7 -8.58 6.03 -36.12
CA ARG A 7 -7.25 5.40 -36.08
C ARG A 7 -6.63 5.50 -34.70
N ILE A 8 -6.75 6.65 -34.04
CA ILE A 8 -6.22 6.88 -32.68
C ILE A 8 -6.91 5.91 -31.70
N SER A 9 -8.24 5.83 -31.74
CA SER A 9 -9.01 4.88 -30.92
C SER A 9 -8.63 3.41 -31.16
N LYS A 10 -8.41 2.98 -32.41
CA LYS A 10 -8.00 1.60 -32.70
C LYS A 10 -6.59 1.29 -32.21
N THR A 11 -5.68 2.27 -32.25
CA THR A 11 -4.32 2.12 -31.73
C THR A 11 -4.32 2.07 -30.20
N GLU A 12 -5.08 2.94 -29.54
CA GLU A 12 -5.26 2.94 -28.07
C GLU A 12 -5.88 1.63 -27.58
N ILE A 13 -6.88 1.10 -28.28
CA ILE A 13 -7.50 -0.19 -27.93
C ILE A 13 -6.50 -1.34 -28.12
N LYS A 14 -5.67 -1.31 -29.16
CA LYS A 14 -4.63 -2.32 -29.37
C LYS A 14 -3.54 -2.27 -28.31
N GLU A 15 -3.09 -1.07 -27.93
CA GLU A 15 -2.14 -0.88 -26.84
C GLU A 15 -2.72 -1.33 -25.51
N PHE A 16 -3.98 -0.98 -25.21
CA PHE A 16 -4.68 -1.44 -24.01
C PHE A 16 -4.83 -2.97 -23.95
N ILE A 17 -5.18 -3.62 -25.07
CA ILE A 17 -5.27 -5.08 -25.13
C ILE A 17 -3.89 -5.72 -24.97
N ALA A 18 -2.84 -5.14 -25.56
CA ALA A 18 -1.47 -5.63 -25.41
C ALA A 18 -0.97 -5.49 -23.97
N ASP A 19 -1.29 -4.38 -23.30
CA ASP A 19 -1.01 -4.17 -21.87
C ASP A 19 -1.78 -5.19 -21.00
N MET A 20 -3.07 -5.44 -21.30
CA MET A 20 -3.85 -6.46 -20.60
C MET A 20 -3.29 -7.88 -20.79
N GLN A 21 -2.82 -8.22 -21.99
CA GLN A 21 -2.22 -9.53 -22.28
C GLN A 21 -0.84 -9.68 -21.65
N TYR A 22 -0.07 -8.59 -21.54
CA TYR A 22 1.17 -8.54 -20.79
C TYR A 22 0.94 -8.73 -19.29
N ASP A 23 -0.13 -8.13 -18.75
CA ASP A 23 -0.52 -8.21 -17.33
C ASP A 23 -1.15 -9.56 -16.93
N PHE A 24 -1.77 -10.27 -17.87
CA PHE A 24 -2.48 -11.54 -17.64
C PHE A 24 -1.62 -12.65 -17.00
N PRO A 25 -0.37 -12.92 -17.42
CA PRO A 25 0.49 -13.88 -16.75
C PRO A 25 0.91 -13.46 -15.33
N PHE A 26 0.84 -12.17 -14.98
CA PHE A 26 1.11 -11.66 -13.62
C PHE A 26 -0.11 -11.72 -12.68
N ALA A 27 -1.31 -11.97 -13.23
CA ALA A 27 -2.51 -12.28 -12.43
C ALA A 27 -2.46 -13.68 -11.79
N LYS A 28 -1.48 -14.51 -12.15
CA LYS A 28 -1.22 -15.75 -11.41
C LYS A 28 -0.67 -15.38 -10.03
N PRO A 29 -1.24 -15.89 -8.93
CA PRO A 29 -0.69 -15.68 -7.61
C PRO A 29 0.71 -16.29 -7.59
N LEU A 30 1.73 -15.43 -7.70
CA LEU A 30 3.10 -15.81 -7.44
C LEU A 30 3.12 -16.42 -6.02
N PRO A 31 3.69 -17.62 -5.82
CA PRO A 31 3.89 -18.20 -4.49
C PRO A 31 5.05 -17.46 -3.77
N LEU A 32 4.96 -16.13 -3.69
CA LEU A 32 5.97 -15.24 -3.14
C LEU A 32 5.95 -15.22 -1.60
N GLN A 33 4.94 -15.84 -0.96
CA GLN A 33 4.80 -15.81 0.48
C GLN A 33 4.40 -17.17 1.05
N PRO A 34 5.17 -17.71 2.01
CA PRO A 34 4.70 -18.82 2.82
C PRO A 34 3.34 -18.49 3.45
N LYS A 35 2.40 -19.44 3.41
CA LYS A 35 1.02 -19.26 3.92
C LYS A 35 0.95 -18.79 5.38
N TRP A 36 2.01 -19.01 6.16
CA TRP A 36 2.10 -18.61 7.57
C TRP A 36 2.46 -17.14 7.79
N ILE A 37 3.09 -16.43 6.84
CA ILE A 37 3.51 -15.04 7.07
C ILE A 37 2.31 -14.09 7.24
N PRO A 38 1.22 -14.18 6.45
CA PRO A 38 0.02 -13.39 6.73
C PRO A 38 -0.52 -13.63 8.14
N ALA A 39 -0.55 -14.89 8.60
CA ALA A 39 -0.97 -15.22 9.94
C ALA A 39 -0.06 -14.59 11.01
N LEU A 40 1.27 -14.69 10.84
CA LEU A 40 2.23 -14.07 11.76
C LEU A 40 2.03 -12.56 11.88
N LYS A 41 1.78 -11.87 10.76
CA LYS A 41 1.54 -10.41 10.77
C LYS A 41 0.31 -10.05 11.58
N VAL A 42 -0.79 -10.77 11.39
CA VAL A 42 -2.03 -10.55 12.14
C VAL A 42 -1.81 -10.81 13.62
N THR A 43 -1.14 -11.93 13.96
CA THR A 43 -0.81 -12.27 15.35
C THR A 43 0.04 -11.20 16.01
N LEU A 44 1.09 -10.70 15.34
CA LEU A 44 1.93 -9.63 15.87
C LEU A 44 1.12 -8.36 16.20
N VAL A 45 0.25 -7.95 15.28
CA VAL A 45 -0.61 -6.76 15.48
C VAL A 45 -1.56 -6.98 16.67
N LEU A 46 -2.18 -8.15 16.78
CA LEU A 46 -3.05 -8.47 17.91
C LEU A 46 -2.30 -8.43 19.23
N PHE A 47 -1.10 -9.02 19.31
CA PHE A 47 -0.26 -8.94 20.50
C PHE A 47 0.08 -7.50 20.87
N CYS A 48 0.46 -6.65 19.92
CA CYS A 48 0.73 -5.24 20.20
C CYS A 48 -0.50 -4.49 20.74
N ILE A 49 -1.69 -4.76 20.19
CA ILE A 49 -2.94 -4.14 20.66
C ILE A 49 -3.28 -4.62 22.08
N LEU A 50 -3.15 -5.92 22.33
CA LEU A 50 -3.44 -6.52 23.64
C LEU A 50 -2.46 -6.02 24.71
N ASP A 51 -1.17 -5.97 24.40
CA ASP A 51 -0.16 -5.43 25.30
C ASP A 51 -0.46 -3.95 25.62
N TYR A 52 -0.68 -3.12 24.60
CA TYR A 52 -1.04 -1.73 24.81
C TYR A 52 -2.31 -1.55 25.66
N TRP A 53 -3.33 -2.37 25.39
CA TRP A 53 -4.55 -2.39 26.19
C TRP A 53 -4.32 -2.79 27.64
N TYR A 54 -3.48 -3.79 27.89
CA TYR A 54 -3.14 -4.24 29.23
C TYR A 54 -2.46 -3.14 30.06
N TRP A 55 -1.55 -2.36 29.46
CA TRP A 55 -0.81 -1.30 30.16
C TRP A 55 -1.60 0.00 30.33
N PHE A 56 -2.40 0.39 29.33
CA PHE A 56 -2.98 1.74 29.25
C PHE A 56 -4.51 1.79 29.29
N GLY A 57 -5.18 0.65 29.26
CA GLY A 57 -6.63 0.55 29.34
C GLY A 57 -7.36 0.78 28.01
N LEU A 58 -8.66 0.45 28.01
CA LEU A 58 -9.46 0.38 26.77
C LEU A 58 -9.61 1.74 26.07
N ALA A 59 -9.84 2.81 26.83
CA ALA A 59 -10.07 4.14 26.29
C ALA A 59 -8.87 4.65 25.48
N LYS A 60 -7.65 4.50 26.04
CA LYS A 60 -6.41 4.92 25.37
C LYS A 60 -6.10 4.05 24.16
N THR A 61 -6.37 2.74 24.22
CA THR A 61 -6.24 1.84 23.06
C THR A 61 -7.16 2.23 21.91
N VAL A 62 -8.44 2.50 22.19
CA VAL A 62 -9.40 2.92 21.16
C VAL A 62 -8.97 4.25 20.54
N ALA A 63 -8.55 5.23 21.36
CA ALA A 63 -8.04 6.50 20.86
C ALA A 63 -6.79 6.32 19.98
N ALA A 64 -5.82 5.51 20.42
CA ALA A 64 -4.63 5.19 19.64
C ALA A 64 -4.97 4.55 18.29
N LEU A 65 -5.90 3.58 18.26
CA LEU A 65 -6.33 2.93 17.03
C LEU A 65 -7.00 3.91 16.07
N LEU A 66 -7.88 4.78 16.55
CA LEU A 66 -8.55 5.78 15.72
C LEU A 66 -7.54 6.76 15.11
N ILE A 67 -6.63 7.31 15.92
CA ILE A 67 -5.59 8.23 15.45
C ILE A 67 -4.68 7.54 14.43
N PHE A 68 -4.27 6.30 14.73
CA PHE A 68 -3.43 5.51 13.83
C PHE A 68 -4.09 5.26 12.47
N VAL A 69 -5.38 4.90 12.45
CA VAL A 69 -6.12 4.67 11.21
C VAL A 69 -6.21 5.95 10.39
N VAL A 70 -6.51 7.09 11.02
CA VAL A 70 -6.57 8.40 10.34
C VAL A 70 -5.21 8.77 9.75
N LEU A 71 -4.13 8.70 10.53
CA LEU A 71 -2.78 9.01 10.06
C LEU A 71 -2.33 8.06 8.94
N SER A 72 -2.58 6.76 9.10
CA SER A 72 -2.24 5.77 8.08
C SER A 72 -3.00 5.99 6.78
N LEU A 73 -4.27 6.40 6.86
CA LEU A 73 -5.07 6.76 5.69
C LEU A 73 -4.47 7.98 4.97
N LEU A 74 -4.05 9.01 5.70
CA LEU A 74 -3.40 10.18 5.11
C LEU A 74 -2.07 9.83 4.44
N VAL A 75 -1.23 9.01 5.09
CA VAL A 75 0.02 8.50 4.49
C VAL A 75 -0.29 7.69 3.23
N HIS A 76 -1.32 6.85 3.26
CA HIS A 76 -1.73 6.04 2.13
C HIS A 76 -2.23 6.90 0.95
N LEU A 77 -3.07 7.89 1.21
CA LEU A 77 -3.54 8.84 0.19
C LEU A 77 -2.39 9.66 -0.38
N HIS A 78 -1.50 10.17 0.48
CA HIS A 78 -0.31 10.91 0.02
C HIS A 78 0.57 10.05 -0.87
N TYR A 79 0.87 8.82 -0.44
CA TYR A 79 1.60 7.86 -1.26
C TYR A 79 0.90 7.62 -2.60
N ARG A 80 -0.42 7.40 -2.58
CA ARG A 80 -1.24 7.16 -3.78
C ARG A 80 -1.18 8.32 -4.77
N THR A 81 -1.17 9.57 -4.30
CA THR A 81 -1.05 10.75 -5.19
C THR A 81 0.30 10.82 -5.91
N LYS A 82 1.37 10.28 -5.29
CA LYS A 82 2.72 10.28 -5.87
C LYS A 82 2.93 9.11 -6.84
N THR A 83 2.28 7.98 -6.59
CA THR A 83 2.29 6.83 -7.50
C THR A 83 1.07 6.87 -8.41
N LYS A 84 1.16 7.56 -9.55
CA LYS A 84 0.11 7.66 -10.60
C LYS A 84 -0.22 6.33 -11.31
N GLY A 85 -0.11 5.18 -10.65
CA GLY A 85 -0.37 3.86 -11.22
C GLY A 85 -1.05 2.91 -10.23
N PHE A 86 -1.91 2.03 -10.72
CA PHE A 86 -2.34 0.85 -9.97
C PHE A 86 -1.16 -0.14 -9.91
N GLN A 87 -0.40 -0.12 -8.82
CA GLN A 87 0.62 -1.13 -8.57
C GLN A 87 -0.08 -2.43 -8.12
N GLN A 88 0.13 -3.51 -8.86
CA GLN A 88 -0.58 -4.79 -8.71
C GLN A 88 -0.17 -5.62 -7.47
N ASN A 89 0.77 -5.18 -6.63
CA ASN A 89 1.20 -5.95 -5.47
C ASN A 89 1.56 -5.07 -4.27
N TRP A 90 0.96 -5.33 -3.11
CA TRP A 90 1.25 -4.63 -1.84
C TRP A 90 2.68 -4.87 -1.32
N ARG A 91 3.37 -5.88 -1.85
CA ARG A 91 4.77 -6.20 -1.51
C ARG A 91 5.79 -5.54 -2.45
N ASP A 92 5.36 -5.13 -3.64
CA ASP A 92 6.19 -4.47 -4.65
C ASP A 92 5.84 -2.98 -4.72
N PHE A 93 6.29 -2.24 -3.73
CA PHE A 93 6.38 -0.77 -3.81
C PHE A 93 7.57 -0.31 -4.71
N ALA A 94 7.96 -1.14 -5.68
CA ALA A 94 8.78 -0.76 -6.81
C ALA A 94 8.80 -1.91 -7.81
N VAL A 95 7.86 -1.89 -8.76
CA VAL A 95 8.16 -2.37 -10.11
C VAL A 95 7.44 -1.42 -11.06
N LEU A 96 8.06 -0.27 -11.31
CA LEU A 96 7.81 0.46 -12.56
C LEU A 96 8.90 0.00 -13.50
N VAL A 97 8.69 -1.13 -14.20
CA VAL A 97 9.50 -1.43 -15.39
C VAL A 97 9.14 -0.38 -16.43
N ARG A 98 9.79 0.79 -16.38
CA ARG A 98 9.83 1.66 -17.55
C ARG A 98 10.76 0.99 -18.57
N ARG A 99 10.27 0.95 -19.81
CA ARG A 99 10.84 0.40 -21.05
C ARG A 99 12.32 0.71 -21.38
N ASN A 100 13.09 1.39 -20.52
CA ASN A 100 14.41 1.97 -20.82
C ASN A 100 15.51 1.68 -19.78
N GLY A 101 15.43 0.61 -18.99
CA GLY A 101 16.58 0.15 -18.17
C GLY A 101 17.04 1.11 -17.05
N GLN A 102 16.20 2.07 -16.64
CA GLN A 102 16.49 2.91 -15.47
C GLN A 102 16.16 2.18 -14.17
N LYS A 103 17.13 2.17 -13.25
CA LYS A 103 17.05 1.48 -11.95
C LYS A 103 15.85 1.95 -11.12
N GLU A 104 15.11 0.97 -10.61
CA GLU A 104 13.88 1.14 -9.84
C GLU A 104 14.11 1.83 -8.50
N LYS A 105 13.27 2.84 -8.19
CA LYS A 105 13.29 3.53 -6.90
C LYS A 105 12.36 2.79 -5.94
N LYS A 106 12.91 2.09 -4.95
CA LYS A 106 12.15 1.41 -3.88
C LYS A 106 11.42 2.44 -3.01
N VAL A 107 10.14 2.71 -3.29
CA VAL A 107 9.33 3.67 -2.51
C VAL A 107 8.74 2.99 -1.24
N GLY A 108 8.82 1.67 -1.15
CA GLY A 108 8.22 0.89 -0.06
C GLY A 108 8.75 1.23 1.31
N LEU A 109 10.05 1.51 1.43
CA LEU A 109 10.66 1.81 2.73
C LEU A 109 10.04 3.05 3.36
N PHE A 110 9.84 4.13 2.59
CA PHE A 110 9.21 5.36 3.08
C PHE A 110 7.78 5.14 3.56
N TYR A 111 7.02 4.28 2.87
CA TYR A 111 5.67 3.93 3.29
C TYR A 111 5.65 3.17 4.63
N TYR A 112 6.49 2.15 4.78
CA TYR A 112 6.59 1.40 6.04
C TYR A 112 7.07 2.29 7.19
N VAL A 113 8.06 3.15 6.95
CA VAL A 113 8.51 4.15 7.94
C VAL A 113 7.38 5.09 8.32
N GLY A 114 6.61 5.59 7.34
CA GLY A 114 5.46 6.46 7.59
C GLY A 114 4.36 5.81 8.45
N ILE A 115 4.05 4.53 8.20
CA ILE A 115 3.12 3.77 9.04
C ILE A 115 3.68 3.55 10.45
N THR A 116 4.95 3.18 10.58
CA THR A 116 5.57 3.00 11.90
C THR A 116 5.58 4.29 12.70
N LEU A 117 5.91 5.44 12.08
CA LEU A 117 5.79 6.75 12.72
C LEU A 117 4.35 7.07 13.11
N SER A 118 3.37 6.76 12.25
CA SER A 118 1.95 6.97 12.56
C SER A 118 1.52 6.21 13.80
N LEU A 119 2.03 4.99 13.99
CA LEU A 119 1.77 4.18 15.19
C LEU A 119 2.37 4.83 16.44
N LEU A 120 3.64 5.23 16.40
CA LEU A 120 4.31 5.89 17.53
C LEU A 120 3.61 7.20 17.92
N VAL A 121 3.26 8.03 16.93
CA VAL A 121 2.52 9.28 17.16
C VAL A 121 1.15 8.98 17.77
N ALA A 122 0.43 7.99 17.26
CA ALA A 122 -0.88 7.63 17.79
C ALA A 122 -0.81 7.18 19.25
N MET A 123 0.20 6.38 19.61
CA MET A 123 0.44 5.97 21.00
C MET A 123 0.68 7.19 21.89
N VAL A 124 1.63 8.06 21.52
CA VAL A 124 1.95 9.27 22.32
C VAL A 124 0.74 10.20 22.45
N VAL A 125 0.07 10.51 21.35
CA VAL A 125 -1.08 11.43 21.37
C VAL A 125 -2.24 10.85 22.19
N SER A 126 -2.49 9.54 22.12
CA SER A 126 -3.53 8.91 22.94
C SER A 126 -3.25 9.00 24.45
N GLN A 127 -1.98 9.07 24.87
CA GLN A 127 -1.61 9.28 26.28
C GLN A 127 -1.75 10.74 26.73
N LEU A 128 -1.66 11.69 25.80
CA LEU A 128 -1.79 13.12 26.10
C LEU A 128 -3.25 13.56 26.13
N LEU A 129 -4.13 12.91 25.36
CA LEU A 129 -5.55 13.25 25.28
C LEU A 129 -6.41 12.61 26.40
N LEU A 130 -5.97 11.47 26.95
CA LEU A 130 -6.68 10.63 27.92
C LEU A 130 -5.72 10.12 28.98
#